data_AF-A0A1F0UDV9-F1
#
_entry.id   AF-A0A1F0UDV9-F1
#
_cell.length_a   1.000
_cell.length_b   1.000
_cell.length_c   1.000
_cell.angle_alpha   90.00
_cell.angle_beta   90.00
_cell.angle_gamma   90.00
#
_symmetry.space_group_name_H-M   'P 1'
#
loop_
_entity.id
_entity.type
_entity.pdbx_description
1 polymer ?
#
loop_
_entity_poly.entity_id
_entity_poly.type
_entity_poly.pdbx_seq_one_letter_code
_entity_poly.pdbx_strand_id
1 'polypeptide(L)'
;MKIKTFIKNTAYVIVTILSICLVAMTMLTALAAEATEPTALECEQAHIQWIAEHGQYQPNLTEPAKQEAMEYTNIKQKELDDERKKDL
;
A
#
# COMPACT_ATOMS: atom_id res chain seq x y z
N MET A 1 -48.02 -10.65 -11.62
CA MET A 1 -47.06 -9.53 -11.61
C MET A 1 -46.62 -9.24 -13.05
N LYS A 2 -46.65 -8.00 -13.53
CA LYS A 2 -46.35 -7.69 -14.95
C LYS A 2 -44.86 -7.90 -15.23
N ILE A 3 -44.52 -8.67 -16.27
CA ILE A 3 -43.14 -8.98 -16.71
C ILE A 3 -42.27 -7.72 -16.83
N LYS A 4 -42.86 -6.62 -17.32
CA LYS A 4 -42.21 -5.31 -17.44
C LYS A 4 -41.69 -4.75 -16.11
N THR A 5 -42.43 -4.95 -15.01
CA THR A 5 -42.02 -4.49 -13.67
C THR A 5 -40.88 -5.33 -13.13
N PHE A 6 -40.89 -6.64 -13.40
CA PHE A 6 -39.83 -7.57 -12.99
C PHE A 6 -38.50 -7.22 -13.66
N ILE A 7 -38.49 -7.01 -14.98
CA ILE A 7 -37.28 -6.64 -15.73
C ILE A 7 -36.67 -5.34 -15.20
N LYS A 8 -37.48 -4.31 -14.92
CA LYS A 8 -36.98 -3.02 -14.39
C LYS A 8 -36.36 -3.18 -13.02
N ASN A 9 -36.99 -3.97 -12.14
CA ASN A 9 -36.47 -4.20 -10.79
C ASN A 9 -35.13 -4.95 -10.82
N THR A 10 -35.04 -6.01 -11.64
CA THR A 10 -33.80 -6.78 -11.80
C THR A 10 -32.68 -5.94 -12.40
N ALA A 11 -32.96 -5.10 -13.40
CA ALA A 11 -31.96 -4.19 -13.97
C ALA A 11 -31.46 -3.17 -12.94
N TYR A 12 -32.35 -2.64 -12.09
CA TYR A 12 -31.98 -1.70 -11.04
C TYR A 12 -31.03 -2.33 -10.03
N VAL A 13 -31.34 -3.54 -9.58
CA VAL A 13 -30.49 -4.30 -8.64
C VAL A 13 -29.12 -4.57 -9.24
N ILE A 14 -29.04 -4.98 -10.51
CA ILE A 14 -27.76 -5.22 -11.20
C ILE A 14 -26.92 -3.93 -11.26
N VAL A 15 -27.54 -2.79 -11.62
CA VAL A 15 -26.84 -1.49 -11.67
C VAL A 15 -26.33 -1.09 -10.30
N THR A 16 -27.13 -1.29 -9.24
CA THR A 16 -26.69 -0.99 -7.87
C THR A 16 -25.50 -1.84 -7.45
N ILE A 17 -25.54 -3.15 -7.72
CA ILE A 17 -24.42 -4.06 -7.41
C ILE A 17 -23.17 -3.64 -8.19
N LEU A 18 -23.28 -3.37 -9.49
CA LEU A 18 -22.15 -2.92 -10.32
C LEU A 18 -21.55 -1.62 -9.80
N SER A 19 -22.39 -0.65 -9.40
CA SER A 19 -21.92 0.62 -8.83
C SER A 19 -21.12 0.41 -7.55
N ILE A 20 -21.57 -0.49 -6.67
CA ILE A 20 -20.85 -0.81 -5.42
C ILE A 20 -19.52 -1.52 -5.73
N CYS A 21 -19.53 -2.48 -6.66
CA CYS A 21 -18.31 -3.18 -7.08
C CYS A 21 -17.26 -2.22 -7.63
N LEU A 22 -17.65 -1.24 -8.45
CA LEU A 22 -16.72 -0.24 -8.99
C LEU A 22 -16.06 0.57 -7.88
N VAL A 23 -16.84 1.05 -6.91
CA VAL A 23 -16.29 1.79 -5.74
C VAL A 23 -15.33 0.91 -4.95
N ALA A 24 -15.71 -0.33 -4.65
CA ALA A 24 -14.85 -1.27 -3.92
C ALA A 24 -13.52 -1.54 -4.65
N MET A 25 -13.55 -1.75 -5.97
CA MET A 25 -12.35 -1.98 -6.78
C MET A 25 -11.43 -0.75 -6.79
N THR A 26 -11.98 0.46 -6.86
CA THR A 26 -11.17 1.70 -6.81
C THR A 26 -10.47 1.88 -5.46
N MET A 27 -11.16 1.59 -4.35
CA MET A 27 -10.56 1.65 -3.01
C MET A 27 -9.46 0.61 -2.84
N LEU A 28 -9.69 -0.62 -3.30
CA LEU A 28 -8.68 -1.68 -3.22
C LEU A 28 -7.44 -1.38 -4.08
N THR A 29 -7.64 -0.74 -5.23
CA THR A 29 -6.54 -0.34 -6.12
C THR A 29 -5.73 0.81 -5.53
N ALA A 30 -6.39 1.79 -4.89
CA ALA A 30 -5.70 2.85 -4.15
C ALA A 30 -4.86 2.26 -3.00
N LEU A 31 -5.43 1.34 -2.23
CA LEU A 31 -4.74 0.64 -1.13
C LEU A 31 -3.55 -0.20 -1.62
N ALA A 32 -3.66 -0.82 -2.80
CA ALA A 32 -2.54 -1.53 -3.41
C ALA A 32 -1.47 -0.59 -3.97
N ALA A 33 -1.84 0.61 -4.42
CA ALA A 33 -0.89 1.62 -4.88
C ALA A 33 -0.09 2.24 -3.72
N GLU A 34 -0.70 2.48 -2.57
CA GLU A 34 0.00 2.92 -1.34
C GLU A 34 0.82 1.79 -0.69
N ALA A 35 0.46 0.52 -0.94
CA ALA A 35 1.25 -0.65 -0.53
C ALA A 35 2.38 -1.01 -1.51
N THR A 36 2.47 -0.31 -2.63
CA THR A 36 3.64 -0.36 -3.50
C THR A 36 4.78 0.40 -2.82
N GLU A 37 6.02 0.00 -3.06
CA GLU A 37 7.20 0.61 -2.45
C GLU A 37 7.12 2.15 -2.52
N PRO A 38 7.32 2.86 -1.40
CA PRO A 38 7.19 4.31 -1.38
C PRO A 38 8.13 4.90 -2.43
N THR A 39 7.59 5.81 -3.24
CA THR A 39 8.35 6.43 -4.32
C THR A 39 9.53 7.16 -3.69
N ALA A 40 10.68 7.21 -4.37
CA ALA A 40 11.89 7.88 -3.84
C ALA A 40 11.63 9.31 -3.30
N LEU A 41 10.65 10.01 -3.87
CA LEU A 41 10.20 11.32 -3.42
C LEU A 41 9.49 11.30 -2.06
N GLU A 42 8.62 10.32 -1.82
CA GLU A 42 7.86 10.17 -0.57
C GLU A 42 8.76 9.77 0.59
N CYS A 43 9.76 8.92 0.31
CA CYS A 43 10.78 8.54 1.29
C CYS A 43 11.64 9.76 1.69
N GLU A 44 12.03 10.59 0.73
CA GLU A 44 12.80 11.81 1.02
C GLU A 44 11.96 12.84 1.82
N GLN A 45 10.68 13.01 1.49
CA GLN A 45 9.79 13.87 2.28
C GLN A 45 9.61 13.36 3.70
N ALA A 46 9.39 12.06 3.88
CA ALA A 46 9.30 11.43 5.20
C ALA A 46 10.60 11.58 5.98
N HIS A 47 11.76 11.47 5.32
CA HIS A 47 13.06 11.67 5.93
C HIS A 47 13.26 13.12 6.40
N ILE A 48 12.91 14.11 5.56
CA ILE A 48 12.98 15.53 5.92
C ILE A 48 12.06 15.82 7.11
N GLN A 49 10.84 15.30 7.10
CA GLN A 49 9.88 15.50 8.18
C GLN A 49 10.35 14.82 9.48
N TRP A 50 10.90 13.61 9.38
CA TRP A 50 11.49 12.92 10.51
C TRP A 50 12.67 13.70 11.11
N ILE A 51 13.58 14.23 10.28
CA ILE A 51 14.69 15.06 10.76
C ILE A 51 14.18 16.31 11.48
N ALA A 52 13.11 16.94 10.96
CA ALA A 52 12.51 18.10 11.58
C ALA A 52 11.87 17.79 12.95
N GLU A 53 11.27 16.62 13.12
CA GLU A 53 10.56 16.21 14.34
C GLU A 53 11.46 15.55 15.39
N HIS A 54 12.39 14.69 14.96
CA HIS A 54 13.19 13.82 15.81
C HIS A 54 14.69 14.14 15.78
N GLY A 55 15.13 15.07 14.94
CA GLY A 55 16.52 15.41 14.72
C GLY A 55 17.22 14.48 13.73
N GLN A 56 18.48 14.81 13.42
CA GLN A 56 19.30 14.00 12.53
C GLN A 56 19.52 12.59 13.09
N TYR A 57 19.20 11.57 12.30
CA TYR A 57 19.54 10.19 12.64
C TYR A 57 21.06 10.06 12.72
N GLN A 58 21.58 9.72 13.90
CA GLN A 58 22.97 9.34 14.16
C GLN A 58 23.99 10.03 13.20
N PRO A 59 24.24 11.33 13.38
CA PRO A 59 25.00 12.15 12.42
C PRO A 59 26.47 11.72 12.19
N ASN A 60 26.98 10.75 12.95
CA ASN A 60 28.33 10.18 12.83
C ASN A 60 28.33 8.69 12.42
N LEU A 61 27.31 8.21 11.72
CA LEU A 61 27.36 6.89 11.08
C LEU A 61 28.50 6.90 10.07
N THR A 62 29.57 6.17 10.37
CA THR A 62 30.64 5.90 9.41
C THR A 62 30.05 5.11 8.23
N GLU A 63 30.55 5.35 7.02
CA GLU A 63 30.14 4.61 5.80
C GLU A 63 29.95 3.08 6.03
N PRO A 64 30.87 2.36 6.72
CA PRO A 64 30.66 0.94 7.03
C PRO A 64 29.44 0.67 7.92
N ALA A 65 29.17 1.48 8.94
CA ALA A 65 28.01 1.28 9.81
C ALA A 65 26.68 1.57 9.09
N LYS A 66 26.70 2.51 8.11
CA LYS A 66 25.56 2.73 7.22
C LYS A 66 25.33 1.53 6.29
N GLN A 67 26.39 0.97 5.74
CA GLN A 67 26.34 -0.23 4.91
C GLN A 67 25.77 -1.43 5.69
N GLU A 68 26.27 -1.67 6.91
CA GLU A 68 25.79 -2.75 7.79
C GLU A 68 24.31 -2.57 8.16
N ALA A 69 23.87 -1.35 8.45
CA ALA A 69 22.45 -1.08 8.74
C ALA A 69 21.57 -1.37 7.52
N MET A 70 21.99 -0.95 6.32
CA MET A 70 21.25 -1.23 5.07
C MET A 70 21.20 -2.73 4.75
N GLU A 71 22.31 -3.43 4.92
CA GLU A 71 22.38 -4.89 4.73
C GLU A 71 21.46 -5.62 5.71
N TYR A 72 21.48 -5.23 7.00
CA TYR A 72 20.60 -5.81 8.01
C TYR A 72 19.12 -5.59 7.66
N THR A 73 18.73 -4.36 7.26
CA THR A 73 17.35 -4.08 6.84
C THR A 73 16.95 -4.87 5.59
N ASN A 74 17.84 -5.02 4.60
CA ASN A 74 17.56 -5.78 3.39
C ASN A 74 17.38 -7.28 3.68
N ILE A 75 18.20 -7.84 4.57
CA ILE A 75 18.06 -9.23 5.02
C ILE A 75 16.70 -9.41 5.69
N LYS A 76 16.35 -8.52 6.62
CA LYS A 76 15.07 -8.58 7.34
C LYS A 76 13.86 -8.44 6.42
N GLN A 77 13.95 -7.57 5.42
CA GLN A 77 12.89 -7.39 4.43
C GLN A 77 12.70 -8.65 3.58
N LYS A 78 13.80 -9.30 3.18
CA LYS A 78 13.76 -10.57 2.45
C LYS A 78 13.14 -11.70 3.28
N GLU A 79 13.45 -11.76 4.58
CA GLU A 79 12.83 -12.72 5.50
C GLU A 79 11.31 -12.52 5.59
N LEU A 80 10.85 -11.27 5.78
CA LEU A 80 9.42 -10.95 5.80
C LEU A 80 8.72 -11.29 4.47
N ASP A 81 9.39 -11.04 3.35
CA ASP A 81 8.87 -11.37 2.02
C ASP A 81 8.75 -12.88 1.80
N ASP A 82 9.72 -13.66 2.28
CA ASP A 82 9.69 -15.12 2.21
C ASP A 82 8.66 -15.73 3.18
N GLU A 83 8.44 -15.15 4.36
CA GLU A 83 7.35 -15.52 5.28
C GLU A 83 5.99 -15.23 4.65
N ARG A 84 5.79 -14.03 4.11
CA ARG A 84 4.55 -13.63 3.41
C ARG A 84 4.21 -14.54 2.24
N LYS A 85 5.22 -15.08 1.53
CA LYS A 85 5.02 -16.05 0.43
C LYS A 85 4.65 -17.45 0.89
N LYS A 86 4.97 -17.83 2.14
CA LYS A 86 4.61 -19.13 2.71
C LYS A 86 3.17 -19.16 3.22
N ASP A 87 2.64 -18.00 3.59
CA ASP A 87 1.25 -17.84 4.07
C ASP A 87 0.22 -17.68 2.93
N LEU A 88 0.66 -17.68 1.66
CA LEU A 88 -0.17 -17.58 0.45
C LEU A 88 -0.37 -18.96 -0.21
#